data_AF-A0A1X0T3V9-F1
#
_entry.id   AF-A0A1X0T3V9-F1
#
_cell.length_a   1.000
_cell.length_b   1.000
_cell.length_c   1.000
_cell.angle_alpha   90.00
_cell.angle_beta   90.00
_cell.angle_gamma   90.00
#
_symmetry.space_group_name_H-M   'P 1'
#
loop_
_entity.id
_entity.type
_entity.pdbx_description
1 polymer ?
#
loop_
_entity_poly.entity_id
_entity_poly.type
_entity_poly.pdbx_seq_one_letter_code
_entity_poly.pdbx_strand_id
1 'polypeptide(L)'
;MTQHSTGTRASGAAALGGMVAVLAVLAPLAASAQDGATPREIPKGFVVPGPAPTNAPAGTDNAPAAAPKPAQGANNPVAFAKPPAPATTNWPCVQRRVDEITAGQIWSGPALPDPASVAASDEMTRLIDRVAARRTPLPEAEKAVQDYLAATPEPERQTRAANFVAVLLDRFNSERTQIMSGIERYGAKQKSLAANLREQAKAFSTQQDNPTANPTVLDDARQQLLWDTRVFNERRQSLTYVCEVPTLIEQRAFALGRAAEQAL
;
A
#
# COMPACT_ATOMS: atom_id res chain seq x y z
N MET A 1 -25.31 -81.91 -19.96
CA MET A 1 -26.27 -82.05 -21.08
C MET A 1 -26.70 -80.63 -21.44
N THR A 2 -26.60 -80.06 -22.63
CA THR A 2 -26.32 -80.48 -24.02
C THR A 2 -26.30 -79.13 -24.79
N GLN A 3 -25.29 -78.81 -25.61
CA GLN A 3 -25.35 -78.72 -27.09
C GLN A 3 -26.62 -78.04 -27.66
N HIS A 4 -26.66 -77.20 -28.69
CA HIS A 4 -25.80 -76.85 -29.83
C HIS A 4 -26.31 -75.50 -30.40
N SER A 5 -25.44 -74.59 -30.86
CA SER A 5 -25.15 -74.30 -32.29
C SER A 5 -26.35 -74.15 -33.23
N THR A 6 -26.49 -73.00 -33.89
CA THR A 6 -26.46 -72.85 -35.36
C THR A 6 -26.68 -71.38 -35.76
N GLY A 7 -25.84 -70.88 -36.68
CA GLY A 7 -25.96 -69.54 -37.25
C GLY A 7 -26.78 -69.51 -38.54
N THR A 8 -26.85 -68.34 -39.19
CA THR A 8 -26.58 -68.09 -40.63
C THR A 8 -27.00 -66.66 -41.03
N ARG A 9 -26.07 -65.96 -41.71
CA ARG A 9 -26.12 -64.89 -42.76
C ARG A 9 -27.43 -64.08 -42.95
N ALA A 10 -27.43 -62.79 -43.29
CA ALA A 10 -26.75 -62.13 -44.40
C ALA A 10 -27.05 -60.61 -44.42
N SER A 11 -26.26 -59.86 -45.20
CA SER A 11 -26.55 -58.54 -45.80
C SER A 11 -26.51 -57.33 -44.84
N GLY A 12 -25.67 -56.32 -45.00
CA GLY A 12 -25.16 -55.72 -46.23
C GLY A 12 -25.83 -54.36 -46.43
N ALA A 13 -25.24 -53.29 -45.91
CA ALA A 13 -25.46 -51.92 -46.37
C ALA A 13 -24.33 -51.02 -45.87
N ALA A 14 -23.65 -50.39 -46.82
CA ALA A 14 -22.47 -49.57 -46.66
C ALA A 14 -22.78 -48.28 -45.87
N ALA A 15 -21.99 -48.01 -44.83
CA ALA A 15 -21.90 -46.68 -44.24
C ALA A 15 -20.97 -45.83 -45.10
N LEU A 16 -21.55 -44.89 -45.84
CA LEU A 16 -20.83 -43.77 -46.47
C LEU A 16 -20.22 -42.90 -45.36
N GLY A 17 -18.96 -43.17 -45.02
CA GLY A 17 -18.14 -42.26 -44.23
C GLY A 17 -17.82 -41.02 -45.04
N GLY A 18 -18.54 -39.93 -44.76
CA GLY A 18 -18.20 -38.59 -45.24
C GLY A 18 -16.89 -38.13 -44.61
N MET A 19 -15.79 -38.30 -45.33
CA MET A 19 -14.49 -37.74 -44.99
C MET A 19 -14.54 -36.22 -45.25
N VAL A 20 -14.82 -35.44 -44.20
CA VAL A 20 -14.63 -33.98 -44.25
C VAL A 20 -13.13 -33.72 -44.28
N ALA A 21 -12.59 -33.50 -45.47
CA ALA A 21 -11.23 -32.99 -45.66
C ALA A 21 -11.20 -31.54 -45.17
N VAL A 22 -10.74 -31.32 -43.93
CA VAL A 22 -10.37 -30.00 -43.44
C VAL A 22 -9.07 -29.60 -44.15
N LEU A 23 -9.19 -28.86 -45.24
CA LEU A 23 -8.09 -28.13 -45.85
C LEU A 23 -7.61 -27.05 -44.87
N ALA A 24 -6.53 -27.33 -44.15
CA ALA A 24 -5.79 -26.33 -43.39
C ALA A 24 -5.07 -25.40 -44.37
N VAL A 25 -5.69 -24.26 -44.68
CA VAL A 25 -5.01 -23.15 -45.36
C VAL A 25 -4.09 -22.49 -44.33
N LEU A 26 -2.80 -22.80 -44.40
CA LEU A 26 -1.73 -22.06 -43.73
C LEU A 26 -1.58 -20.70 -44.42
N ALA A 27 -2.33 -19.70 -43.94
CA ALA A 27 -2.03 -18.30 -44.23
C ALA A 27 -0.81 -17.88 -43.38
N PRO A 28 0.20 -17.21 -43.95
CA PRO A 28 1.25 -16.62 -43.15
C PRO A 28 0.65 -15.49 -42.32
N LEU A 29 0.69 -15.64 -41.00
CA LEU A 29 0.51 -14.53 -40.07
C LEU A 29 1.68 -13.55 -40.31
N ALA A 30 1.42 -12.51 -41.10
CA ALA A 30 2.26 -11.33 -41.10
C ALA A 30 2.25 -10.77 -39.67
N ALA A 31 3.40 -10.87 -39.01
CA ALA A 31 3.62 -10.18 -37.75
C ALA A 31 3.51 -8.68 -38.02
N SER A 32 2.41 -8.07 -37.58
CA SER A 32 2.32 -6.62 -37.48
C SER A 32 3.32 -6.19 -36.40
N ALA A 33 4.51 -5.79 -36.83
CA ALA A 33 5.38 -4.97 -36.00
C ALA A 33 4.57 -3.74 -35.59
N GLN A 34 4.38 -3.54 -34.29
CA GLN A 34 3.83 -2.28 -33.80
C GLN A 34 4.80 -1.17 -34.19
N ASP A 35 4.35 -0.33 -35.11
CA ASP A 35 5.03 0.88 -35.54
C ASP A 35 5.42 1.74 -34.33
N GLY A 36 6.59 2.35 -34.48
CA GLY A 36 7.40 2.89 -33.40
C GLY A 36 6.69 3.82 -32.43
N ALA A 37 7.12 3.71 -31.17
CA ALA A 37 6.98 4.79 -30.20
C ALA A 37 7.71 6.03 -30.73
N THR A 38 6.99 6.87 -31.45
CA THR A 38 7.45 8.23 -31.76
C THR A 38 7.54 9.01 -30.45
N PRO A 39 8.62 9.79 -30.22
CA PRO A 39 8.72 10.65 -29.05
C PRO A 39 7.53 11.61 -29.03
N ARG A 40 6.71 11.56 -27.96
CA ARG A 40 5.62 12.53 -27.78
C ARG A 40 6.26 13.91 -27.54
N GLU A 41 5.89 14.90 -28.34
CA GLU A 41 6.35 16.28 -28.15
C GLU A 41 5.93 16.79 -26.77
N ILE A 42 6.91 17.32 -26.03
CA ILE A 42 6.66 17.97 -24.74
C ILE A 42 6.04 19.35 -25.00
N PRO A 43 4.87 19.67 -24.41
CA PRO A 43 4.23 20.97 -24.61
C PRO A 43 5.15 22.13 -24.19
N LYS A 44 5.20 23.19 -24.99
CA LYS A 44 5.90 24.43 -24.62
C LYS A 44 5.27 25.00 -23.34
N GLY A 45 6.04 25.00 -22.25
CA GLY A 45 5.58 25.44 -20.91
C GLY A 45 5.69 24.37 -19.82
N PHE A 46 6.10 23.14 -20.14
CA PHE A 46 6.41 22.13 -19.12
C PHE A 46 7.70 22.48 -18.38
N VAL A 47 7.58 23.05 -17.18
CA VAL A 47 8.70 23.31 -16.28
C VAL A 47 8.95 22.05 -15.46
N VAL A 48 10.07 21.37 -15.70
CA VAL A 48 10.58 20.34 -14.79
C VAL A 48 10.88 21.04 -13.46
N PRO A 49 10.38 20.56 -12.31
CA PRO A 49 10.74 21.13 -11.02
C PRO A 49 12.26 21.10 -10.88
N GLY A 50 12.88 22.28 -10.82
CA GLY A 50 14.30 22.39 -10.56
C GLY A 50 14.66 21.74 -9.22
N PRO A 51 15.92 21.37 -9.00
CA PRO A 51 16.38 20.97 -7.67
C PRO A 51 15.99 22.05 -6.65
N ALA A 52 15.64 21.63 -5.44
CA ALA A 52 15.27 22.54 -4.36
C ALA A 52 16.30 23.68 -4.23
N PRO A 53 15.88 24.94 -3.99
CA PRO A 53 16.82 26.05 -3.88
C PRO A 53 17.81 25.76 -2.76
N THR A 54 19.09 25.64 -3.12
CA THR A 54 20.21 25.60 -2.19
C THR A 54 20.47 27.01 -1.66
N ASN A 55 19.52 27.54 -0.88
CA ASN A 55 19.74 28.72 -0.06
C ASN A 55 20.06 28.28 1.37
N ALA A 56 21.19 27.59 1.52
CA ALA A 56 21.94 27.63 2.77
C ALA A 56 22.97 28.76 2.60
N PRO A 57 22.92 29.84 3.39
CA PRO A 57 23.96 30.85 3.32
C PRO A 57 25.30 30.22 3.68
N ALA A 58 26.33 30.51 2.88
CA ALA A 58 27.71 30.19 3.19
C ALA A 58 28.05 30.82 4.56
N GLY A 59 28.42 29.99 5.53
CA GLY A 59 28.81 30.45 6.85
C GLY A 59 30.04 31.35 6.74
N THR A 60 29.88 32.62 7.07
CA THR A 60 31.00 33.51 7.36
C THR A 60 31.53 33.22 8.76
N ASP A 61 32.85 33.13 8.87
CA ASP A 61 33.64 32.88 10.07
C ASP A 61 33.31 33.81 11.25
N ASN A 62 32.29 33.49 12.03
CA ASN A 62 32.09 34.00 13.38
C ASN A 62 31.43 32.93 14.24
N ALA A 63 32.26 32.13 14.93
CA ALA A 63 31.80 31.24 15.97
C ALA A 63 31.25 32.08 17.16
N PRO A 64 29.99 31.90 17.58
CA PRO A 64 29.56 32.39 18.88
C PRO A 64 30.26 31.57 19.96
N ALA A 65 30.84 32.27 20.93
CA ALA A 65 31.42 31.65 22.13
C ALA A 65 30.43 30.64 22.75
N ALA A 66 30.98 29.52 23.22
CA ALA A 66 30.24 28.43 23.84
C ALA A 66 29.21 28.94 24.86
N ALA A 67 27.94 28.60 24.64
CA ALA A 67 26.89 28.80 25.63
C ALA A 67 27.27 28.07 26.94
N PRO A 68 27.02 28.68 28.11
CA PRO A 68 27.27 28.01 29.39
C PRO A 68 26.39 26.77 29.50
N LYS A 69 26.97 25.67 30.00
CA LYS A 69 26.23 24.43 30.27
C LYS A 69 25.00 24.72 31.14
N PRO A 70 23.80 24.23 30.80
CA PRO A 70 22.63 24.45 31.64
C PRO A 70 22.82 23.72 32.97
N ALA A 71 22.46 24.41 34.05
CA ALA A 71 22.48 23.89 35.40
C ALA A 71 21.64 22.61 35.50
N GLN A 72 22.24 21.56 36.03
CA GLN A 72 21.56 20.33 36.40
C GLN A 72 20.71 20.62 37.63
N GLY A 73 19.41 20.82 37.43
CA GLY A 73 18.49 21.01 38.56
C GLY A 73 17.28 21.86 38.20
N ALA A 74 16.37 21.33 37.40
CA ALA A 74 14.96 21.68 37.43
C ALA A 74 14.17 20.64 36.62
N ASN A 75 13.10 20.13 37.23
CA ASN A 75 12.16 19.18 36.65
C ASN A 75 11.71 19.62 35.25
N ASN A 76 12.24 18.97 34.22
CA ASN A 76 11.80 19.20 32.85
C ASN A 76 10.59 18.28 32.57
N PRO A 77 9.37 18.80 32.40
CA PRO A 77 8.15 17.98 32.28
C PRO A 77 8.10 17.11 31.02
N VAL A 78 9.11 17.21 30.13
CA VAL A 78 9.29 16.36 28.95
C VAL A 78 10.19 15.14 29.19
N ALA A 79 10.61 14.87 30.43
CA ALA A 79 11.48 13.74 30.80
C ALA A 79 10.85 12.34 30.60
N PHE A 80 9.58 12.26 30.17
CA PHE A 80 8.89 11.00 29.87
C PHE A 80 9.13 10.49 28.44
N ALA A 81 9.74 11.28 27.56
CA ALA A 81 10.00 10.86 26.19
C ALA A 81 11.23 9.94 26.13
N LYS A 82 10.99 8.63 26.07
CA LYS A 82 12.03 7.65 25.69
C LYS A 82 12.59 8.06 24.32
N PRO A 83 13.92 8.20 24.16
CA PRO A 83 14.50 8.49 22.86
C PRO A 83 14.06 7.45 21.83
N PRO A 84 13.82 7.84 20.57
CA PRO A 84 13.40 6.91 19.54
C PRO A 84 14.42 5.77 19.46
N ALA A 85 13.92 4.54 19.34
CA ALA A 85 14.80 3.40 19.08
C ALA A 85 15.66 3.72 17.85
N PRO A 86 16.94 3.30 17.82
CA PRO A 86 17.79 3.48 16.65
C PRO A 86 17.08 2.94 15.39
N ALA A 87 17.47 3.43 14.21
CA ALA A 87 16.87 3.15 12.89
C ALA A 87 16.99 1.67 12.41
N THR A 88 16.96 0.72 13.34
CA THR A 88 16.96 -0.72 13.15
C THR A 88 15.62 -1.24 12.66
N THR A 89 14.52 -0.48 12.79
CA THR A 89 13.22 -0.91 12.27
C THR A 89 13.08 -0.64 10.77
N ASN A 90 12.40 -1.52 10.04
CA ASN A 90 12.13 -1.36 8.60
C ASN A 90 11.02 -0.35 8.29
N TRP A 91 10.44 0.26 9.32
CA TRP A 91 9.49 1.36 9.21
C TRP A 91 10.13 2.60 8.56
N PRO A 92 9.67 3.03 7.37
CA PRO A 92 10.25 4.13 6.62
C PRO A 92 9.58 5.49 6.88
N CYS A 93 8.44 5.53 7.58
CA CYS A 93 7.67 6.76 7.78
C CYS A 93 8.24 7.62 8.91
N VAL A 94 8.05 8.94 8.81
CA VAL A 94 8.44 9.92 9.84
C VAL A 94 7.65 9.71 11.13
N GLN A 95 6.37 9.37 11.03
CA GLN A 95 5.53 9.05 12.17
C GLN A 95 5.95 7.73 12.81
N ARG A 96 5.89 7.64 14.14
CA ARG A 96 6.15 6.38 14.85
C ARG A 96 5.12 5.32 14.47
N ARG A 97 5.58 4.08 14.35
CA ARG A 97 4.69 2.91 14.27
C ARG A 97 3.89 2.76 15.57
N VAL A 98 2.59 3.02 15.49
CA VAL A 98 1.59 2.69 16.52
C VAL A 98 0.76 1.56 15.93
N ASP A 99 0.44 0.51 16.66
CA ASP A 99 -0.04 -0.75 16.04
C ASP A 99 -1.55 -0.77 15.87
N GLU A 100 -2.27 -0.21 16.84
CA GLU A 100 -3.73 -0.24 16.88
C GLU A 100 -4.29 1.12 17.29
N ILE A 101 -5.47 1.41 16.74
CA ILE A 101 -6.38 2.43 17.23
C ILE A 101 -7.08 1.82 18.44
N THR A 102 -7.00 2.50 19.57
CA THR A 102 -7.68 2.08 20.79
C THR A 102 -9.11 2.62 20.82
N ALA A 103 -10.03 1.89 21.45
CA ALA A 103 -11.42 2.31 21.57
C ALA A 103 -11.57 3.72 22.16
N GLY A 104 -10.80 4.04 23.20
CA GLY A 104 -10.83 5.34 23.87
C GLY A 104 -10.38 6.52 23.00
N GLN A 105 -9.79 6.29 21.81
CA GLN A 105 -9.48 7.36 20.86
C GLN A 105 -10.69 7.75 20.00
N ILE A 106 -11.64 6.84 19.78
CA ILE A 106 -12.73 7.05 18.81
C ILE A 106 -14.13 6.99 19.43
N TRP A 107 -14.25 6.55 20.68
CA TRP A 107 -15.52 6.26 21.33
C TRP A 107 -15.55 6.74 22.77
N SER A 108 -16.57 7.52 23.11
CA SER A 108 -16.81 8.02 24.49
C SER A 108 -18.06 7.40 25.13
N GLY A 109 -18.69 6.43 24.49
CA GLY A 109 -19.87 5.72 25.03
C GLY A 109 -19.49 4.60 26.02
N PRO A 110 -20.40 3.65 26.29
CA PRO A 110 -20.12 2.54 27.20
C PRO A 110 -18.99 1.65 26.69
N ALA A 111 -18.47 0.79 27.57
CA ALA A 111 -17.45 -0.18 27.22
C ALA A 111 -17.86 -1.01 25.99
N LEU A 112 -16.96 -1.11 25.03
CA LEU A 112 -17.19 -1.90 23.82
C LEU A 112 -17.07 -3.40 24.15
N PRO A 113 -17.94 -4.26 23.58
CA PRO A 113 -17.76 -5.70 23.67
C PRO A 113 -16.52 -6.15 22.89
N ASP A 114 -16.08 -7.39 23.12
CA ASP A 114 -15.13 -8.05 22.21
C ASP A 114 -15.79 -8.16 20.82
N PRO A 115 -15.18 -7.63 19.74
CA PRO A 115 -15.74 -7.72 18.39
C PRO A 115 -16.04 -9.17 17.96
N ALA A 116 -15.26 -10.16 18.42
CA ALA A 116 -15.49 -11.57 18.11
C ALA A 116 -16.74 -12.14 18.77
N SER A 117 -17.23 -11.51 19.84
CA SER A 117 -18.47 -11.89 20.55
C SER A 117 -19.73 -11.24 19.95
N VAL A 118 -19.57 -10.28 19.05
CA VAL A 118 -20.69 -9.56 18.43
C VAL A 118 -21.26 -10.40 17.29
N ALA A 119 -22.53 -10.81 17.43
CA ALA A 119 -23.31 -11.38 16.33
C ALA A 119 -23.74 -10.26 15.36
N ALA A 120 -22.82 -9.80 14.51
CA ALA A 120 -23.10 -8.75 13.54
C ALA A 120 -24.13 -9.21 12.50
N SER A 121 -25.21 -8.44 12.33
CA SER A 121 -26.19 -8.73 11.29
C SER A 121 -25.62 -8.48 9.90
N ASP A 122 -26.26 -9.05 8.87
CA ASP A 122 -25.93 -8.77 7.47
C ASP A 122 -25.99 -7.26 7.15
N GLU A 123 -26.97 -6.57 7.73
CA GLU A 123 -27.14 -5.13 7.56
C GLU A 123 -25.97 -4.35 8.17
N MET A 124 -25.58 -4.69 9.40
CA MET A 124 -24.42 -4.09 10.07
C MET A 124 -23.13 -4.32 9.27
N THR A 125 -22.93 -5.55 8.80
CA THR A 125 -21.74 -5.93 8.01
C THR A 125 -21.66 -5.12 6.71
N ARG A 126 -22.77 -5.04 5.96
CA ARG A 126 -22.83 -4.23 4.71
C ARG A 126 -22.64 -2.74 4.98
N LEU A 127 -23.14 -2.24 6.11
CA LEU A 127 -22.93 -0.85 6.51
C LEU A 127 -21.45 -0.60 6.78
N ILE A 128 -20.81 -1.44 7.60
CA ILE A 128 -19.38 -1.36 7.93
C ILE A 128 -18.53 -1.35 6.65
N ASP A 129 -18.77 -2.28 5.73
CA ASP A 129 -18.05 -2.33 4.46
C ASP A 129 -18.22 -1.04 3.63
N ARG A 130 -19.43 -0.47 3.63
CA ARG A 130 -19.73 0.78 2.91
C ARG A 130 -19.02 1.97 3.56
N VAL A 131 -19.12 2.13 4.88
CA VAL A 131 -18.60 3.30 5.58
C VAL A 131 -17.09 3.24 5.78
N ALA A 132 -16.49 2.06 5.83
CA ALA A 132 -15.03 1.89 5.85
C ALA A 132 -14.40 2.22 4.49
N ALA A 133 -15.12 1.99 3.39
CA ALA A 133 -14.59 2.22 2.04
C ALA A 133 -14.29 3.71 1.78
N ARG A 134 -13.04 4.01 1.41
CA ARG A 134 -12.58 5.39 1.13
C ARG A 134 -13.34 6.09 -0.01
N ARG A 135 -13.88 5.29 -0.95
CA ARG A 135 -14.69 5.79 -2.05
C ARG A 135 -16.04 6.38 -1.60
N THR A 136 -16.49 6.04 -0.40
CA THR A 136 -17.70 6.62 0.20
C THR A 136 -17.32 7.94 0.86
N PRO A 137 -17.82 9.10 0.38
CA PRO A 137 -17.53 10.39 1.00
C PRO A 137 -17.79 10.36 2.50
N LEU A 138 -16.91 10.97 3.29
CA LEU A 138 -17.00 10.90 4.75
C LEU A 138 -18.36 11.41 5.29
N PRO A 139 -18.91 12.54 4.81
CA PRO A 139 -20.23 13.00 5.28
C PRO A 139 -21.37 12.01 4.99
N GLU A 140 -21.32 11.32 3.85
CA GLU A 140 -22.30 10.28 3.51
C GLU A 140 -22.15 9.05 4.40
N ALA A 141 -20.92 8.69 4.74
CA ALA A 141 -20.63 7.57 5.63
C ALA A 141 -21.10 7.87 7.07
N GLU A 142 -20.82 9.06 7.59
CA GLU A 142 -21.31 9.52 8.90
C GLU A 142 -22.83 9.51 8.97
N LYS A 143 -23.49 10.07 7.95
CA LYS A 143 -24.96 10.04 7.85
C LYS A 143 -25.52 8.62 7.81
N ALA A 144 -24.90 7.70 7.07
CA ALA A 144 -25.36 6.32 7.02
C ALA A 144 -25.26 5.61 8.38
N VAL A 145 -24.24 5.91 9.19
CA VAL A 145 -24.13 5.42 10.57
C VAL A 145 -25.24 6.00 11.45
N GLN A 146 -25.47 7.31 11.37
CA GLN A 146 -26.51 7.98 12.14
C GLN A 146 -27.91 7.44 11.79
N ASP A 147 -28.22 7.31 10.50
CA ASP A 147 -29.52 6.80 10.02
C ASP A 147 -29.75 5.35 10.50
N TYR A 148 -28.72 4.50 10.46
CA TYR A 148 -28.78 3.12 10.96
C TYR A 148 -29.08 3.03 12.47
N LEU A 149 -28.45 3.89 13.27
CA LEU A 149 -28.68 3.92 14.72
C LEU A 149 -30.01 4.58 15.08
N ALA A 150 -30.42 5.63 14.37
CA ALA A 150 -31.71 6.30 14.56
C ALA A 150 -32.90 5.37 14.25
N ALA A 151 -32.74 4.44 13.31
CA ALA A 151 -33.74 3.40 13.01
C ALA A 151 -33.90 2.36 14.13
N THR A 152 -33.03 2.40 15.16
CA THR A 152 -33.08 1.48 16.30
C THR A 152 -33.86 2.08 17.46
N PRO A 153 -34.77 1.32 18.11
CA PRO A 153 -35.48 1.78 19.30
C PRO A 153 -34.52 2.29 20.37
N GLU A 154 -34.88 3.38 21.04
CA GLU A 154 -34.05 4.06 22.05
C GLU A 154 -33.46 3.11 23.11
N PRO A 155 -34.20 2.14 23.69
CA PRO A 155 -33.65 1.22 24.69
C PRO A 155 -32.53 0.30 24.17
N GLU A 156 -32.48 0.04 22.86
CA GLU A 156 -31.51 -0.87 22.23
C GLU A 156 -30.37 -0.11 21.53
N ARG A 157 -30.53 1.20 21.32
CA ARG A 157 -29.64 2.01 20.48
C ARG A 157 -28.21 2.04 21.03
N GLN A 158 -28.06 2.18 22.35
CA GLN A 158 -26.74 2.21 22.98
C GLN A 158 -25.98 0.89 22.77
N THR A 159 -26.63 -0.25 22.99
CA THR A 159 -26.05 -1.58 22.74
C THR A 159 -25.70 -1.76 21.27
N ARG A 160 -26.59 -1.35 20.36
CA ARG A 160 -26.32 -1.46 18.92
C ARG A 160 -25.14 -0.59 18.49
N ALA A 161 -25.02 0.64 19.02
CA ALA A 161 -23.89 1.51 18.72
C ALA A 161 -22.57 0.93 19.25
N ALA A 162 -22.55 0.40 20.47
CA ALA A 162 -21.36 -0.27 21.03
C ALA A 162 -20.95 -1.48 20.18
N ASN A 163 -21.90 -2.33 19.78
CA ASN A 163 -21.63 -3.47 18.88
C ASN A 163 -21.09 -3.00 17.52
N PHE A 164 -21.71 -1.98 16.92
CA PHE A 164 -21.27 -1.42 15.64
C PHE A 164 -19.84 -0.87 15.73
N VAL A 165 -19.53 -0.06 16.74
CA VAL A 165 -18.21 0.55 16.92
C VAL A 165 -17.14 -0.50 17.22
N ALA A 166 -17.46 -1.55 17.99
CA ALA A 166 -16.53 -2.65 18.25
C ALA A 166 -16.10 -3.35 16.94
N VAL A 167 -17.07 -3.73 16.10
CA VAL A 167 -16.78 -4.42 14.83
C VAL A 167 -16.13 -3.47 13.82
N LEU A 168 -16.54 -2.20 13.78
CA LEU A 168 -15.93 -1.19 12.92
C LEU A 168 -14.46 -0.94 13.28
N LEU A 169 -14.15 -0.84 14.57
CA LEU A 169 -12.79 -0.65 15.07
C LEU A 169 -11.90 -1.84 14.70
N ASP A 170 -12.39 -3.07 14.90
CA ASP A 170 -11.68 -4.29 14.51
C ASP A 170 -11.38 -4.31 13.01
N ARG A 171 -12.36 -3.94 12.18
CA ARG A 171 -12.19 -3.82 10.73
C ARG A 171 -11.07 -2.83 10.36
N PHE A 172 -11.05 -1.65 10.98
CA PHE A 172 -10.01 -0.64 10.71
C PHE A 172 -8.64 -1.05 11.23
N ASN A 173 -8.54 -1.65 12.42
CA ASN A 173 -7.27 -2.15 12.96
C ASN A 173 -6.70 -3.30 12.10
N SER A 174 -7.57 -4.17 11.57
CA SER A 174 -7.20 -5.20 10.61
C SER A 174 -6.64 -4.61 9.31
N GLU A 175 -7.35 -3.65 8.70
CA GLU A 175 -6.86 -2.96 7.48
C GLU A 175 -5.52 -2.25 7.74
N ARG A 176 -5.43 -1.53 8.86
CA ARG A 176 -4.26 -0.77 9.26
C ARG A 176 -3.05 -1.68 9.45
N THR A 177 -3.20 -2.80 10.15
CA THR A 177 -2.12 -3.79 10.34
C THR A 177 -1.58 -4.31 9.02
N GLN A 178 -2.45 -4.61 8.06
CA GLN A 178 -2.06 -5.09 6.73
C GLN A 178 -1.24 -4.03 5.97
N ILE A 179 -1.70 -2.78 6.00
CA ILE A 179 -1.03 -1.65 5.34
C ILE A 179 0.32 -1.39 5.99
N MET A 180 0.37 -1.30 7.31
CA MET A 180 1.61 -1.07 8.06
C MET A 180 2.65 -2.16 7.78
N SER A 181 2.23 -3.42 7.74
CA SER A 181 3.11 -4.54 7.36
C SER A 181 3.63 -4.40 5.92
N GLY A 182 2.79 -3.90 5.00
CA GLY A 182 3.20 -3.56 3.63
C GLY A 182 4.24 -2.44 3.58
N ILE A 183 4.05 -1.41 4.39
CA ILE A 183 4.97 -0.27 4.52
C ILE A 183 6.34 -0.71 5.06
N GLU A 184 6.38 -1.64 6.02
CA GLU A 184 7.64 -2.19 6.52
C GLU A 184 8.38 -3.01 5.46
N ARG A 185 7.66 -3.87 4.71
CA ARG A 185 8.26 -4.59 3.58
C ARG A 185 8.79 -3.63 2.53
N TYR A 186 8.09 -2.53 2.28
CA TYR A 186 8.53 -1.49 1.37
C TYR A 186 9.82 -0.83 1.89
N GLY A 187 9.87 -0.42 3.15
CA GLY A 187 11.05 0.18 3.77
C GLY A 187 12.26 -0.75 3.76
N ALA A 188 12.07 -2.05 4.03
CA ALA A 188 13.14 -3.05 3.92
C ALA A 188 13.71 -3.12 2.49
N LYS A 189 12.85 -3.10 1.46
CA LYS A 189 13.26 -3.07 0.05
C LYS A 189 14.00 -1.78 -0.31
N GLN A 190 13.58 -0.63 0.23
CA GLN A 190 14.30 0.64 0.02
C GLN A 190 15.70 0.62 0.63
N LYS A 191 15.86 0.03 1.83
CA LYS A 191 17.18 -0.13 2.45
C LYS A 191 18.10 -1.03 1.62
N SER A 192 17.57 -2.16 1.12
CA SER A 192 18.31 -3.07 0.25
C SER A 192 18.71 -2.41 -1.08
N LEU A 193 17.79 -1.68 -1.72
CA LEU A 193 18.09 -0.93 -2.95
C LEU A 193 19.17 0.13 -2.71
N ALA A 194 19.10 0.87 -1.60
CA ALA A 194 20.11 1.85 -1.23
C ALA A 194 21.48 1.20 -0.95
N ALA A 195 21.53 0.00 -0.38
CA ALA A 195 22.78 -0.74 -0.18
C ALA A 195 23.38 -1.16 -1.53
N ASN A 196 22.55 -1.73 -2.42
CA ASN A 196 22.99 -2.15 -3.75
C ASN A 196 23.51 -0.97 -4.58
N LEU A 197 22.84 0.19 -4.52
CA LEU A 197 23.30 1.41 -5.20
C LEU A 197 24.68 1.88 -4.72
N ARG A 198 24.97 1.77 -3.42
CA ARG A 198 26.31 2.11 -2.88
C ARG A 198 27.38 1.17 -3.42
N GLU A 199 27.09 -0.13 -3.48
CA GLU A 199 28.02 -1.11 -4.05
C GLU A 199 28.22 -0.90 -5.56
N GLN A 200 27.15 -0.64 -6.31
CA GLN A 200 27.23 -0.31 -7.74
C GLN A 200 28.05 0.96 -7.97
N ALA A 201 27.82 2.02 -7.20
CA ALA A 201 28.59 3.26 -7.32
C ALA A 201 30.08 3.06 -7.02
N LYS A 202 30.40 2.26 -6.00
CA LYS A 202 31.79 1.89 -5.66
C LYS A 202 32.45 1.09 -6.78
N ALA A 203 31.75 0.08 -7.31
CA ALA A 203 32.24 -0.75 -8.40
C ALA A 203 32.47 0.09 -9.68
N PHE A 204 31.52 0.98 -10.00
CA PHE A 204 31.64 1.90 -11.14
C PHE A 204 32.86 2.83 -10.98
N SER A 205 33.05 3.47 -9.82
CA SER A 205 34.23 4.30 -9.55
C SER A 205 35.54 3.52 -9.75
N THR A 206 35.60 2.29 -9.25
CA THR A 206 36.78 1.43 -9.38
C THR A 206 37.08 1.11 -10.86
N GLN A 207 36.05 0.86 -11.68
CA GLN A 207 36.22 0.61 -13.11
C GLN A 207 36.59 1.88 -13.88
N GLN A 208 36.03 3.03 -13.51
CA GLN A 208 36.32 4.31 -14.13
C GLN A 208 37.79 4.73 -13.92
N ASP A 209 38.36 4.42 -12.75
CA ASP A 209 39.75 4.71 -12.41
C ASP A 209 40.75 3.74 -13.07
N ASN A 210 40.28 2.63 -13.66
CA ASN A 210 41.13 1.66 -14.35
C ASN A 210 41.43 2.13 -15.80
N PRO A 211 42.68 2.45 -16.16
CA PRO A 211 43.06 2.93 -17.49
C PRO A 211 42.80 1.91 -18.62
N THR A 212 42.64 0.63 -18.27
CA THR A 212 42.43 -0.48 -19.20
C THR A 212 40.99 -0.99 -19.22
N ALA A 213 40.06 -0.27 -18.58
CA ALA A 213 38.65 -0.66 -18.55
C ALA A 213 38.04 -0.71 -19.95
N ASN A 214 37.19 -1.71 -20.19
CA ASN A 214 36.45 -1.82 -21.44
C ASN A 214 35.38 -0.70 -21.51
N PRO A 215 35.40 0.18 -22.53
CA PRO A 215 34.46 1.30 -22.64
C PRO A 215 32.99 0.90 -22.67
N THR A 216 32.65 -0.23 -23.31
CA THR A 216 31.27 -0.72 -23.40
C THR A 216 30.76 -1.17 -22.03
N VAL A 217 31.57 -1.93 -21.29
CA VAL A 217 31.22 -2.39 -19.94
C VAL A 217 31.05 -1.21 -18.98
N LEU A 218 31.91 -0.20 -19.10
CA LEU A 218 31.83 1.02 -18.30
C LEU A 218 30.54 1.81 -18.62
N ASP A 219 30.14 1.88 -19.89
CA ASP A 219 28.91 2.55 -20.28
C ASP A 219 27.66 1.83 -19.77
N ASP A 220 27.62 0.50 -19.89
CA ASP A 220 26.51 -0.32 -19.37
C ASP A 220 26.35 -0.14 -17.85
N ALA A 221 27.47 -0.18 -17.11
CA ALA A 221 27.48 0.05 -15.66
C ALA A 221 26.99 1.47 -15.30
N ARG A 222 27.37 2.48 -16.08
CA ARG A 222 26.89 3.86 -15.93
C ARG A 222 25.39 3.96 -16.14
N GLN A 223 24.86 3.37 -17.21
CA GLN A 223 23.43 3.40 -17.52
C GLN A 223 22.61 2.70 -16.42
N GLN A 224 23.09 1.54 -15.95
CA GLN A 224 22.45 0.81 -14.87
C GLN A 224 22.39 1.63 -13.58
N LEU A 225 23.51 2.25 -13.17
CA LEU A 225 23.56 3.09 -11.98
C LEU A 225 22.60 4.28 -12.07
N LEU A 226 22.53 4.94 -13.23
CA LEU A 226 21.60 6.05 -13.47
C LEU A 226 20.14 5.60 -13.39
N TRP A 227 19.83 4.44 -13.98
CA TRP A 227 18.50 3.84 -13.93
C TRP A 227 18.08 3.53 -12.49
N ASP A 228 18.90 2.78 -11.74
CA ASP A 228 18.59 2.38 -10.38
C ASP A 228 18.48 3.58 -9.43
N THR A 229 19.32 4.61 -9.64
CA THR A 229 19.25 5.87 -8.87
C THR A 229 17.93 6.59 -9.12
N ARG A 230 17.47 6.66 -10.37
CA ARG A 230 16.17 7.23 -10.72
C ARG A 230 15.04 6.48 -10.01
N VAL A 231 15.00 5.15 -10.15
CA VAL A 231 13.98 4.29 -9.53
C VAL A 231 13.96 4.47 -8.01
N PHE A 232 15.13 4.56 -7.37
CA PHE A 232 15.23 4.81 -5.94
C PHE A 232 14.65 6.16 -5.53
N ASN A 233 14.96 7.23 -6.27
CA ASN A 233 14.46 8.57 -5.98
C ASN A 233 12.95 8.69 -6.18
N GLU A 234 12.41 8.16 -7.29
CA GLU A 234 10.96 8.13 -7.54
C GLU A 234 10.19 7.40 -6.44
N ARG A 235 10.74 6.26 -5.99
CA ARG A 235 10.18 5.48 -4.89
C ARG A 235 10.23 6.27 -3.58
N ARG A 236 11.38 6.88 -3.25
CA ARG A 236 11.52 7.73 -2.06
C ARG A 236 10.53 8.90 -2.06
N GLN A 237 10.28 9.53 -3.20
CA GLN A 237 9.31 10.62 -3.30
C GLN A 237 7.87 10.13 -3.07
N SER A 238 7.56 8.91 -3.55
CA SER A 238 6.25 8.28 -3.38
C SER A 238 5.96 7.84 -1.93
N LEU A 239 6.98 7.79 -1.07
CA LEU A 239 6.85 7.34 0.32
C LEU A 239 5.88 8.20 1.13
N THR A 240 5.81 9.51 0.86
CA THR A 240 4.90 10.42 1.56
C THR A 240 3.45 9.95 1.47
N TYR A 241 2.96 9.66 0.25
CA TYR A 241 1.59 9.19 0.03
C TYR A 241 1.32 7.85 0.70
N VAL A 242 2.30 6.95 0.70
CA VAL A 242 2.18 5.65 1.35
C VAL A 242 2.06 5.80 2.87
N CYS A 243 2.80 6.74 3.45
CA CYS A 243 2.79 7.03 4.89
C CYS A 243 1.56 7.80 5.36
N GLU A 244 0.80 8.43 4.47
CA GLU A 244 -0.46 9.10 4.80
C GLU A 244 -1.61 8.11 5.01
N VAL A 245 -1.55 6.95 4.36
CA VAL A 245 -2.65 5.97 4.36
C VAL A 245 -3.11 5.55 5.77
N PRO A 246 -2.22 5.18 6.72
CA PRO A 246 -2.64 4.85 8.08
C PRO A 246 -3.36 6.01 8.78
N THR A 247 -2.91 7.24 8.55
CA THR A 247 -3.52 8.46 9.13
C THR A 247 -4.94 8.67 8.60
N LEU A 248 -5.17 8.43 7.30
CA LEU A 248 -6.51 8.55 6.71
C LEU A 248 -7.50 7.52 7.27
N ILE A 249 -7.01 6.31 7.59
CA ILE A 249 -7.82 5.28 8.26
C ILE A 249 -8.20 5.73 9.68
N GLU A 250 -7.23 6.27 10.43
CA GLU A 250 -7.46 6.79 11.78
C GLU A 250 -8.48 7.93 11.80
N GLN A 251 -8.35 8.90 10.89
CA GLN A 251 -9.29 10.02 10.75
C GLN A 251 -10.71 9.53 10.46
N ARG A 252 -10.87 8.56 9.55
CA ARG A 252 -12.17 7.98 9.23
C ARG A 252 -12.75 7.19 10.41
N ALA A 253 -11.94 6.39 11.09
CA ALA A 253 -12.36 5.64 12.28
C ALA A 253 -12.86 6.59 13.39
N PHE A 254 -12.13 7.69 13.63
CA PHE A 254 -12.54 8.73 14.58
C PHE A 254 -13.87 9.38 14.20
N ALA A 255 -14.01 9.84 12.96
CA ALA A 255 -15.23 10.50 12.50
C ALA A 255 -16.46 9.57 12.61
N LEU A 256 -16.33 8.30 12.22
CA LEU A 256 -17.43 7.34 12.32
C LEU A 256 -17.75 6.93 13.77
N GLY A 257 -16.75 6.82 14.64
CA GLY A 257 -16.96 6.62 16.07
C GLY A 257 -17.72 7.79 16.71
N ARG A 258 -17.35 9.03 16.35
CA ARG A 258 -18.06 10.25 16.76
C ARG A 258 -19.49 10.33 16.21
N ALA A 259 -19.70 9.95 14.94
CA ALA A 259 -21.03 9.91 14.34
C ALA A 259 -21.95 8.90 15.03
N ALA A 260 -21.40 7.74 15.45
CA ALA A 260 -22.14 6.77 16.24
C ALA A 260 -22.49 7.31 17.64
N GLU A 261 -21.58 8.04 18.27
CA GLU A 261 -21.81 8.64 19.60
C GLU A 261 -22.88 9.73 19.54
N GLN A 262 -22.90 10.55 18.49
CA GLN A 262 -23.90 11.61 18.28
C GLN A 262 -25.32 11.07 18.02
N ALA A 263 -25.46 9.80 17.66
CA ALA A 263 -26.76 9.18 17.41
C ALA A 263 -27.40 8.59 18.68
N LEU A 264 -26.65 8.50 19.78
CA LEU A 264 -27.14 8.11 21.09
C LEU A 264 -28.04 9.20 21.69
#